data_AF-A0A2E5UGS6-F1
#
_entry.id   AF-A0A2E5UGS6-F1
#
_cell.length_a   1.000
_cell.length_b   1.000
_cell.length_c   1.000
_cell.angle_alpha   90.00
_cell.angle_beta   90.00
_cell.angle_gamma   90.00
#
_symmetry.space_group_name_H-M   'P 1'
#
loop_
_entity.id
_entity.type
_entity.pdbx_description
1 polymer ?
#
loop_
_entity_poly.entity_id
_entity_poly.type
_entity_poly.pdbx_seq_one_letter_code
_entity_poly.pdbx_strand_id
1 'polypeptide(L)'
;MQEAGLALPEVEQCDTAGKSGKPLSDAPLPGEIGKWILENVDEEQWNGWIGQGTKVINELRLDFSREEDQKTYEDYMIEFLGIPQDIVAMDKESVS
;
A
#
# COMPACT_ATOMS: atom_id res chain seq x y z
N MET A 1 -28.45 14.19 4.80
CA MET A 1 -27.70 12.92 4.71
C MET A 1 -26.27 13.34 4.45
N GLN A 2 -25.39 13.18 5.45
CA GLN A 2 -23.99 13.60 5.32
C GLN A 2 -23.24 12.43 4.69
N GLU A 3 -22.89 12.60 3.43
CA GLU A 3 -22.03 11.69 2.69
C GLU A 3 -20.62 11.86 3.26
N ALA A 4 -20.20 10.92 4.10
CA ALA A 4 -18.83 10.82 4.58
C ALA A 4 -17.96 10.28 3.44
N GLY A 5 -17.70 11.13 2.44
CA GLY A 5 -16.61 10.91 1.50
C GLY A 5 -15.32 11.07 2.28
N LEU A 6 -14.65 9.96 2.59
CA LEU A 6 -13.22 9.98 2.89
C LEU A 6 -12.55 10.59 1.65
N ALA A 7 -12.29 11.89 1.71
CA ALA A 7 -11.42 12.56 0.75
C ALA A 7 -10.01 12.04 1.03
N LEU A 8 -9.66 10.90 0.43
CA LEU A 8 -8.28 10.48 0.29
C LEU A 8 -7.56 11.64 -0.40
N PRO A 9 -6.40 12.09 0.13
CA PRO A 9 -5.61 13.07 -0.59
C PRO A 9 -5.32 12.48 -1.97
N GLU A 10 -5.59 13.24 -3.03
CA GLU A 10 -5.18 12.92 -4.39
C GLU A 10 -3.66 12.83 -4.35
N VAL A 11 -3.15 11.62 -4.11
CA VAL A 11 -1.75 11.30 -4.28
C VAL A 11 -1.56 11.44 -5.77
N GLU A 12 -0.99 12.57 -6.17
CA GLU A 12 -0.47 12.79 -7.51
C GLU A 12 0.56 11.69 -7.73
N GLN A 13 0.08 10.54 -8.23
CA GLN A 13 0.93 9.45 -8.66
C GLN A 13 1.77 10.06 -9.76
N CYS A 14 3.02 10.37 -9.43
CA CYS A 14 3.89 10.99 -10.40
C CYS A 14 4.11 9.95 -11.49
N ASP A 15 3.39 10.09 -12.61
CA ASP A 15 3.57 9.38 -13.87
C ASP A 15 4.91 9.77 -14.51
N THR A 16 6.00 9.75 -13.74
CA THR A 16 7.34 9.87 -14.26
C THR A 16 8.00 8.53 -14.09
N ALA A 17 7.89 7.72 -15.15
CA ALA A 17 8.81 6.64 -15.49
C ALA A 17 10.23 7.22 -15.65
N GLY A 18 10.82 7.63 -14.53
CA GLY A 18 11.90 8.60 -14.49
C GLY A 18 12.67 8.58 -13.18
N LYS A 19 12.99 7.39 -12.66
CA LYS A 19 14.21 7.06 -11.89
C LYS A 19 14.90 8.26 -11.20
N SER A 20 14.23 8.93 -10.26
CA SER A 20 14.83 10.00 -9.44
C SER A 20 14.57 9.87 -7.96
N GLY A 21 13.68 8.95 -7.54
CA GLY A 21 13.63 8.49 -6.17
C GLY A 21 14.73 7.46 -5.90
N LYS A 22 15.16 7.36 -4.64
CA LYS A 22 15.97 6.22 -4.21
C LYS A 22 15.09 4.97 -4.34
N PRO A 23 15.49 3.96 -5.13
CA PRO A 23 14.79 2.70 -5.14
C PRO A 23 14.82 2.11 -3.73
N LEU A 24 13.80 1.35 -3.35
CA LEU A 24 13.84 0.60 -2.11
C LEU A 24 15.08 -0.30 -2.09
N SER A 25 15.76 -0.35 -0.96
CA SER A 25 16.95 -1.21 -0.81
C SER A 25 16.59 -2.68 -0.69
N ASP A 26 15.37 -3.00 -0.24
CA ASP A 26 14.87 -4.35 -0.05
C ASP A 26 13.34 -4.39 -0.19
N ALA A 27 12.79 -5.55 -0.54
CA ALA A 27 11.34 -5.71 -0.68
C ALA A 27 10.71 -5.67 0.72
N PRO A 28 9.76 -4.76 1.00
CA PRO A 28 9.23 -4.60 2.36
C PRO A 28 8.28 -5.74 2.75
N LEU A 29 7.74 -6.43 1.74
CA LEU A 29 6.81 -7.54 1.90
C LEU A 29 7.30 -8.73 1.08
N PRO A 30 7.06 -9.97 1.56
CA PRO A 30 7.19 -11.14 0.71
C PRO A 30 6.08 -11.16 -0.35
N GLY A 31 6.32 -11.86 -1.46
CA GLY A 31 5.30 -12.08 -2.50
C GLY A 31 5.39 -11.14 -3.70
N GLU A 32 4.37 -11.20 -4.56
CA GLU A 32 4.32 -10.46 -5.82
C GLU A 32 4.08 -8.97 -5.57
N ILE A 33 3.27 -8.64 -4.55
CA ILE A 33 3.02 -7.27 -4.10
C ILE A 33 4.33 -6.58 -3.69
N GLY A 34 5.12 -7.22 -2.83
CA GLY A 34 6.38 -6.65 -2.35
C GLY A 34 7.41 -6.44 -3.45
N LYS A 35 7.45 -7.35 -4.44
CA LYS A 35 8.29 -7.21 -5.63
C LYS A 35 7.84 -6.04 -6.51
N TRP A 36 6.54 -5.88 -6.74
CA TRP A 36 6.01 -4.76 -7.49
C TRP A 36 6.32 -3.41 -6.81
N ILE A 37 6.17 -3.34 -5.48
CA ILE A 37 6.53 -2.16 -4.67
C ILE A 37 8.02 -1.85 -4.86
N LEU A 38 8.91 -2.84 -4.76
CA LEU A 38 10.34 -2.61 -4.96
C LEU A 38 10.68 -2.03 -6.34
N GLU A 39 9.97 -2.43 -7.40
CA GLU A 39 10.22 -2.00 -8.78
C GLU A 39 9.51 -0.69 -9.17
N ASN A 40 8.39 -0.35 -8.53
CA ASN A 40 7.52 0.78 -8.93
C ASN A 40 7.36 1.87 -7.85
N VAL A 41 7.75 1.61 -6.60
CA VAL A 41 7.61 2.53 -5.47
C VAL A 41 8.99 2.91 -4.93
N ASP A 42 9.21 4.20 -4.74
CA ASP A 42 10.45 4.74 -4.17
C ASP A 42 10.44 4.78 -2.64
N GLU A 43 11.62 4.92 -2.03
CA GLU A 43 11.79 4.99 -0.57
C GLU A 43 10.95 6.11 0.07
N GLU A 44 10.78 7.25 -0.62
CA GLU A 44 9.98 8.37 -0.12
C GLU A 44 8.48 8.04 -0.06
N GLN A 45 7.94 7.43 -1.12
CA GLN A 45 6.54 7.00 -1.18
C GLN A 45 6.25 5.93 -0.13
N TRP A 46 7.16 4.97 0.03
CA TRP A 46 7.07 3.96 1.07
C TRP A 46 7.09 4.55 2.48
N ASN A 47 8.00 5.48 2.77
CA ASN A 47 8.01 6.19 4.06
C ASN A 47 6.72 6.99 4.28
N GLY A 48 6.16 7.59 3.23
CA GLY A 48 4.84 8.22 3.26
C GLY A 48 3.73 7.25 3.65
N TRP A 49 3.74 6.05 3.06
CA TRP A 49 2.82 4.97 3.41
C TRP A 49 2.97 4.54 4.87
N ILE A 50 4.19 4.32 5.39
CA ILE A 50 4.40 3.93 6.80
C ILE A 50 3.75 4.92 7.77
N GLY A 51 3.84 6.22 7.47
CA GLY A 51 3.18 7.27 8.26
C GLY A 51 1.64 7.20 8.15
N GLN A 52 1.10 6.96 6.96
CA GLN A 52 -0.35 6.81 6.75
C GLN A 52 -0.90 5.53 7.34
N GLY A 53 -0.25 4.39 7.12
CA GLY A 53 -0.58 3.11 7.71
C GLY A 53 -0.64 3.20 9.24
N THR A 54 0.28 3.92 9.88
CA THR A 54 0.19 4.18 11.33
C THR A 54 -1.09 4.90 11.73
N LYS A 55 -1.56 5.89 10.94
CA LYS A 55 -2.85 6.56 11.19
C LYS A 55 -4.02 5.63 10.97
N VAL A 56 -4.02 4.86 9.87
CA VAL A 56 -5.06 3.87 9.56
C VAL A 56 -5.21 2.89 10.72
N ILE A 57 -4.11 2.36 11.26
CA ILE A 57 -4.12 1.45 12.42
C ILE A 57 -4.73 2.14 13.64
N ASN A 58 -4.37 3.39 13.93
CA ASN A 58 -4.87 4.10 15.11
C ASN A 58 -6.34 4.54 14.97
N GLU A 59 -6.76 5.00 13.78
CA GLU A 59 -8.12 5.48 13.51
C GLU A 59 -9.12 4.33 13.40
N LEU A 60 -8.76 3.26 12.71
CA LEU A 60 -9.59 2.06 12.57
C LEU A 60 -9.42 1.08 13.74
N ARG A 61 -8.42 1.29 14.59
CA ARG A 61 -8.03 0.38 15.68
C ARG A 61 -7.83 -1.05 15.20
N LEU A 62 -7.08 -1.19 14.11
CA LEU A 62 -6.78 -2.49 13.50
C LEU A 62 -5.99 -3.37 14.46
N ASP A 63 -6.39 -4.64 14.57
CA ASP A 63 -5.71 -5.65 15.35
C ASP A 63 -5.00 -6.65 14.44
N PHE A 64 -3.66 -6.63 14.40
CA PHE A 64 -2.87 -7.53 13.56
C PHE A 64 -2.94 -9.00 13.98
N SER A 65 -3.66 -9.36 15.04
CA SER A 65 -3.96 -10.77 15.35
C SER A 65 -5.14 -11.30 14.53
N ARG A 66 -5.94 -10.41 13.92
CA ARG A 66 -7.10 -10.74 13.10
C ARG A 66 -6.76 -10.61 11.63
N GLU A 67 -7.00 -11.68 10.87
CA GLU A 67 -6.75 -11.70 9.43
C GLU A 67 -7.58 -10.65 8.66
N GLU A 68 -8.79 -10.33 9.15
CA GLU A 68 -9.65 -9.30 8.55
C GLU A 68 -9.02 -7.91 8.64
N ASP A 69 -8.51 -7.55 9.81
CA ASP A 69 -7.84 -6.25 10.04
C ASP A 69 -6.52 -6.16 9.27
N GLN A 70 -5.77 -7.27 9.16
CA GLN A 70 -4.58 -7.36 8.30
C GLN A 70 -4.95 -7.09 6.83
N LYS A 71 -6.02 -7.73 6.33
CA LYS A 71 -6.52 -7.49 4.97
C LYS A 71 -6.98 -6.05 4.77
N THR A 72 -7.65 -5.45 5.75
CA THR A 72 -8.05 -4.04 5.67
C THR A 72 -6.83 -3.14 5.57
N TYR A 73 -5.81 -3.33 6.42
CA TYR A 73 -4.57 -2.56 6.34
C TYR A 73 -3.90 -2.68 4.97
N GLU A 74 -3.85 -3.91 4.44
CA GLU A 74 -3.24 -4.22 3.15
C GLU A 74 -4.04 -3.62 1.99
N ASP A 75 -5.37 -3.59 2.06
CA ASP A 75 -6.23 -2.95 1.06
C ASP A 75 -5.98 -1.44 0.99
N TYR A 76 -5.88 -0.77 2.13
CA TYR A 76 -5.48 0.65 2.18
C TYR A 76 -4.07 0.89 1.63
N MET A 77 -3.14 -0.05 1.84
CA MET A 77 -1.78 0.04 1.28
C MET A 77 -1.80 -0.05 -0.24
N ILE A 78 -2.53 -1.05 -0.75
CA ILE A 78 -2.72 -1.30 -2.17
C ILE A 78 -3.34 -0.07 -2.84
N GLU A 79 -4.37 0.51 -2.22
CA GLU A 79 -5.01 1.72 -2.71
C GLU A 79 -4.09 2.94 -2.66
N PHE A 80 -3.37 3.14 -1.54
CA PHE A 80 -2.46 4.27 -1.37
C PHE A 80 -1.26 4.24 -2.35
N LEU A 81 -0.70 3.05 -2.58
CA LEU A 81 0.41 2.84 -3.50
C LEU A 81 -0.06 2.64 -4.96
N GLY A 82 -1.38 2.53 -5.19
CA GLY A 82 -1.97 2.29 -6.50
C GLY A 82 -1.57 0.95 -7.12
N ILE A 83 -1.44 -0.09 -6.30
CA ILE A 83 -1.03 -1.42 -6.76
C ILE A 83 -2.15 -2.03 -7.61
N PRO A 84 -1.86 -2.48 -8.83
CA PRO A 84 -2.87 -3.10 -9.67
C PRO A 84 -3.42 -4.38 -9.02
N GLN A 85 -4.74 -4.51 -9.04
CA GLN A 85 -5.47 -5.66 -8.47
C GLN A 85 -5.03 -7.01 -9.06
N ASP A 86 -4.47 -7.00 -10.28
CA ASP A 86 -3.87 -8.18 -10.92
C ASP A 86 -2.72 -8.75 -10.08
N ILE A 87 -1.82 -7.90 -9.58
CA ILE A 87 -0.69 -8.31 -8.72
C ILE A 87 -1.20 -8.81 -7.37
N VAL A 88 -2.24 -8.17 -6.83
CA VAL A 88 -2.87 -8.59 -5.57
C VAL A 88 -3.53 -9.95 -5.70
N ALA A 89 -4.17 -10.24 -6.84
CA ALA A 89 -4.76 -11.54 -7.11
C ALA A 89 -3.67 -12.62 -7.23
N MET A 90 -2.59 -12.33 -7.97
CA MET A 90 -1.44 -13.25 -8.11
C MET A 90 -0.81 -13.61 -6.77
N ASP A 91 -0.65 -12.63 -5.88
CA ASP A 91 -0.13 -12.85 -4.53
C ASP A 91 -1.03 -13.78 -3.71
N LYS A 92 -2.35 -13.50 -3.71
CA LYS A 92 -3.35 -14.30 -2.99
C LYS A 92 -3.45 -15.73 -3.52
N GLU A 93 -3.28 -15.94 -4.83
CA GLU A 93 -3.27 -17.28 -5.43
C GLU A 93 -2.02 -18.08 -5.05
N SER A 94 -0.88 -17.42 -4.82
CA SER A 94 0.39 -18.07 -4.45
C SER A 94 0.41 -18.61 -3.01
N VAL A 95 -0.42 -18.02 -2.13
CA VAL A 95 -0.52 -18.38 -0.70
C VAL A 95 -1.63 -19.42 -0.44
N SER A 96 -2.39 -19.84 -1.48
CA SER A 96 -3.50 -20.80 -1.38
C SER A 96 -3.09 -22.27 -1.57
#